data_AF-A0A345SUB8-F1
#
_entry.id   AF-A0A345SUB8-F1
#
_cell.length_a   1.000
_cell.length_b   1.000
_cell.length_c   1.000
_cell.angle_alpha   90.00
_cell.angle_beta   90.00
_cell.angle_gamma   90.00
#
_symmetry.space_group_name_H-M   'P 1'
#
loop_
_entity.id
_entity.type
_entity.pdbx_description
1 polymer ?
#
loop_
_entity_poly.entity_id
_entity_poly.type
_entity_poly.pdbx_seq_one_letter_code
_entity_poly.pdbx_strand_id
1 'polypeptide(L)'
;MTSTDPLLRPTLQQQPRSSGRPWRLISQGYVAFFGGTLAGTAVAVVNATRLGLPRRRVLAVASVGAAALAATLALLTVGSGILAGALTVERILAMAAYLWQVRLQREPDRVFVLRGGEYAPLLGVGVAAVAGLGLLEGVLVHGALAAVSR
;
A
#
# COMPACT_ATOMS: atom_id res chain seq x y z
N MET A 1 43.07 -16.02 17.58
CA MET A 1 42.15 -16.26 18.71
C MET A 1 40.73 -16.06 18.22
N THR A 2 40.05 -17.14 17.84
CA THR A 2 38.63 -17.12 17.47
C THR A 2 37.81 -17.18 18.74
N SER A 3 37.32 -16.03 19.21
CA SER A 3 36.42 -15.97 20.36
C SER A 3 35.10 -16.68 20.02
N THR A 4 34.91 -17.86 20.60
CA THR A 4 33.70 -18.68 20.52
C THR A 4 32.67 -18.28 21.58
N ASP A 5 32.66 -17.02 22.00
CA ASP A 5 31.79 -16.55 23.08
C ASP A 5 30.33 -16.47 22.61
N PRO A 6 29.41 -17.29 23.17
CA PRO A 6 28.00 -17.23 22.84
C PRO A 6 27.33 -15.91 23.25
N LEU A 7 27.93 -15.10 24.13
CA LEU A 7 27.45 -13.76 24.51
C LEU A 7 27.68 -12.71 23.42
N LEU A 8 28.62 -12.95 22.50
CA LEU A 8 28.88 -12.11 21.33
C LEU A 8 28.08 -12.55 20.10
N ARG A 9 27.19 -13.55 20.24
CA ARG A 9 26.28 -13.90 19.14
C ARG A 9 25.20 -12.83 19.01
N PRO A 10 25.10 -12.12 17.87
CA PRO A 10 24.03 -11.18 17.65
C PRO A 10 22.68 -11.93 17.65
N THR A 11 21.91 -11.78 18.73
CA THR A 11 20.54 -12.29 18.89
C THR A 11 19.55 -11.72 17.86
N LEU A 12 19.97 -10.74 17.06
CA LEU A 12 19.20 -10.15 15.96
C LEU A 12 18.98 -11.10 14.77
N GLN A 13 19.68 -12.24 14.68
CA GLN A 13 19.64 -13.13 13.52
C GLN A 13 18.43 -14.07 13.48
N GLN A 14 17.67 -14.20 14.57
CA GLN A 14 16.46 -15.03 14.58
C GLN A 14 15.25 -14.16 14.28
N GLN A 15 14.91 -14.02 12.99
CA GLN A 15 13.59 -13.53 12.60
C GLN A 15 12.82 -14.54 11.75
N PRO A 16 11.48 -14.54 11.88
CA PRO A 16 10.60 -15.36 11.06
C PRO A 16 10.85 -15.10 9.57
N ARG A 17 10.71 -16.16 8.76
CA ARG A 17 10.83 -16.11 7.30
C ARG A 17 9.94 -14.98 6.75
N SER A 18 10.56 -13.91 6.24
CA SER A 18 9.82 -12.94 5.42
C SER A 18 9.34 -13.65 4.16
N SER A 19 8.17 -13.27 3.64
CA SER A 19 7.61 -13.90 2.43
C SER A 19 8.32 -13.49 1.13
N GLY A 20 9.45 -12.79 1.22
CA GLY A 20 10.22 -12.25 0.10
C GLY A 20 10.84 -10.88 0.41
N ARG A 21 11.58 -10.33 -0.56
CA ARG A 21 12.16 -8.98 -0.48
C ARG A 21 11.03 -7.92 -0.60
N PRO A 22 10.91 -6.99 0.37
CA PRO A 22 9.94 -5.90 0.30
C PRO A 22 10.31 -4.88 -0.77
N TRP A 23 9.36 -4.05 -1.15
CA TRP A 23 9.55 -2.90 -2.04
C TRP A 23 9.73 -1.62 -1.22
N ARG A 24 10.44 -0.64 -1.78
CA ARG A 24 10.62 0.68 -1.17
C ARG A 24 9.27 1.35 -0.95
N LEU A 25 9.02 1.86 0.26
CA LEU A 25 7.77 2.56 0.60
C LEU A 25 7.49 3.75 -0.32
N ILE A 26 8.51 4.56 -0.62
CA ILE A 26 8.34 5.75 -1.49
C ILE A 26 7.87 5.38 -2.90
N SER A 27 8.31 4.23 -3.43
CA SER A 27 7.93 3.77 -4.76
C SER A 27 6.44 3.37 -4.84
N GLN A 28 5.83 3.01 -3.72
CA GLN A 28 4.39 2.67 -3.67
C GLN A 28 3.51 3.90 -3.89
N GLY A 29 4.04 5.10 -3.61
CA GLY A 29 3.36 6.36 -3.91
C GLY A 29 3.03 6.50 -5.40
N TYR A 30 3.92 6.06 -6.30
CA TYR A 30 3.63 6.07 -7.74
C TYR A 30 2.46 5.14 -8.10
N VAL A 31 2.40 3.95 -7.50
CA VAL A 31 1.31 3.00 -7.73
C VAL A 31 -0.02 3.58 -7.25
N ALA A 32 -0.05 4.17 -6.05
CA ALA A 32 -1.25 4.79 -5.51
C ALA A 32 -1.68 6.04 -6.32
N PHE A 33 -0.73 6.81 -6.84
CA PHE A 33 -1.03 8.03 -7.60
C PHE A 33 -1.61 7.70 -8.98
N PHE A 34 -0.99 6.76 -9.71
CA PHE A 34 -1.41 6.40 -11.06
C PHE A 34 -2.51 5.34 -11.11
N GLY A 35 -2.53 4.42 -10.14
CA GLY A 35 -3.46 3.28 -10.11
C GLY A 35 -4.59 3.42 -9.09
N GLY A 36 -4.67 4.53 -8.36
CA GLY A 36 -5.73 4.77 -7.38
C GLY A 36 -5.55 4.01 -6.07
N THR A 37 -6.62 4.02 -5.27
CA THR A 37 -6.64 3.52 -3.90
C THR A 37 -6.46 2.00 -3.86
N LEU A 38 -7.06 1.28 -4.80
CA LEU A 38 -7.15 -0.16 -4.86
C LEU A 38 -5.81 -0.77 -5.28
N ALA A 39 -5.17 -0.22 -6.32
CA ALA A 39 -3.82 -0.62 -6.73
C ALA A 39 -2.79 -0.32 -5.63
N GLY A 40 -2.81 0.89 -5.08
CA GLY A 40 -1.92 1.31 -3.99
C GLY A 40 -2.05 0.43 -2.76
N THR A 41 -3.29 0.16 -2.33
CA THR A 41 -3.58 -0.68 -1.16
C THR A 41 -3.16 -2.12 -1.38
N ALA A 42 -3.42 -2.70 -2.55
CA ALA A 42 -3.00 -4.08 -2.83
C ALA A 42 -1.47 -4.22 -2.72
N VAL A 43 -0.72 -3.29 -3.31
CA VAL A 43 0.75 -3.26 -3.17
C VAL A 43 1.16 -3.07 -1.71
N ALA A 44 0.53 -2.16 -0.98
CA ALA A 44 0.84 -1.91 0.43
C ALA A 44 0.58 -3.14 1.32
N VAL A 45 -0.51 -3.88 1.08
CA VAL A 45 -0.85 -5.12 1.81
C VAL A 45 0.19 -6.20 1.54
N VAL A 46 0.53 -6.44 0.27
CA VAL A 46 1.57 -7.43 -0.09
C VAL A 46 2.94 -6.99 0.45
N ASN A 47 3.22 -5.69 0.47
CA ASN A 47 4.46 -5.19 1.06
C ASN A 47 4.50 -5.39 2.59
N ALA A 48 3.37 -5.17 3.28
CA ALA A 48 3.25 -5.41 4.71
C ALA A 48 3.50 -6.90 5.04
N THR A 49 3.02 -7.83 4.21
CA THR A 49 3.33 -9.26 4.39
C THR A 49 4.80 -9.56 4.12
N ARG A 50 5.41 -8.94 3.09
CA ARG A 50 6.84 -9.08 2.79
C ARG A 50 7.76 -8.50 3.87
N LEU A 51 7.32 -7.45 4.54
CA LEU A 51 8.00 -6.87 5.71
C LEU A 51 7.80 -7.71 6.99
N GLY A 52 7.01 -8.79 6.93
CA GLY A 52 6.78 -9.68 8.07
C GLY A 52 5.89 -9.07 9.16
N LEU A 53 5.01 -8.12 8.81
CA LEU A 53 4.11 -7.52 9.79
C LEU A 53 3.11 -8.56 10.33
N PRO A 54 2.71 -8.46 11.61
CA PRO A 54 1.67 -9.31 12.16
C PRO A 54 0.33 -9.06 11.47
N ARG A 55 -0.53 -10.10 11.38
CA ARG A 55 -1.84 -10.06 10.69
C ARG A 55 -2.69 -8.84 11.06
N ARG A 56 -2.69 -8.42 12.34
CA ARG A 56 -3.41 -7.22 12.80
C ARG A 56 -2.97 -5.94 12.07
N ARG A 57 -1.66 -5.76 11.85
CA ARG A 57 -1.15 -4.59 11.12
C ARG A 57 -1.40 -4.70 9.62
N VAL A 58 -1.35 -5.89 9.04
CA VAL A 58 -1.73 -6.12 7.63
C VAL A 58 -3.22 -5.77 7.42
N LEU A 59 -4.09 -6.19 8.34
CA LEU A 59 -5.51 -5.81 8.32
C LEU A 59 -5.71 -4.31 8.49
N ALA A 60 -4.91 -3.63 9.32
CA ALA A 60 -4.97 -2.17 9.46
C ALA A 60 -4.58 -1.45 8.15
N VAL A 61 -3.58 -1.95 7.42
CA VAL A 61 -3.21 -1.42 6.09
C VAL A 61 -4.37 -1.59 5.09
N ALA A 62 -4.98 -2.78 5.09
CA ALA A 62 -6.14 -3.08 4.23
C ALA A 62 -7.36 -2.22 4.59
N SER A 63 -7.67 -2.05 5.88
CA SER A 63 -8.82 -1.27 6.33
C SER A 63 -8.71 0.21 5.97
N VAL A 64 -7.50 0.76 5.96
CA VAL A 64 -7.24 2.14 5.52
C VAL A 64 -7.57 2.33 4.05
N GLY A 65 -7.16 1.38 3.21
CA GLY A 65 -7.49 1.39 1.79
C GLY A 65 -8.98 1.20 1.53
N ALA A 66 -9.62 0.27 2.25
CA ALA A 66 -11.06 0.06 2.17
C ALA A 66 -11.86 1.30 2.59
N ALA A 67 -11.44 1.97 3.68
CA ALA A 67 -12.06 3.21 4.13
C ALA A 67 -11.90 4.34 3.11
N ALA A 68 -10.72 4.48 2.51
CA ALA A 68 -10.49 5.48 1.47
C ALA A 68 -11.33 5.21 0.21
N LEU A 69 -11.43 3.95 -0.25
CA LEU A 69 -12.27 3.58 -1.37
C LEU A 69 -13.76 3.84 -1.08
N ALA A 70 -14.24 3.48 0.10
CA ALA A 70 -15.61 3.77 0.53
C ALA A 70 -15.89 5.28 0.58
N ALA A 71 -14.94 6.07 1.10
CA ALA A 71 -15.05 7.53 1.13
C ALA A 71 -15.08 8.13 -0.29
N THR A 72 -14.27 7.61 -1.22
CA THR A 72 -14.30 8.00 -2.63
C THR A 72 -15.70 7.75 -3.21
N LEU A 73 -16.23 6.53 -3.09
CA LEU A 73 -17.54 6.20 -3.64
C LEU A 73 -18.66 7.04 -3.01
N ALA A 74 -18.63 7.25 -1.70
CA ALA A 74 -19.63 8.07 -1.00
C ALA A 74 -19.58 9.55 -1.44
N LEU A 75 -18.39 10.16 -1.50
CA LEU A 75 -18.26 11.56 -1.90
C LEU A 75 -18.67 11.79 -3.36
N LEU A 76 -18.33 10.86 -4.24
CA LEU A 76 -18.66 10.98 -5.66
C LEU A 76 -20.15 10.76 -5.94
N THR A 77 -20.81 9.89 -5.19
CA THR A 77 -22.25 9.62 -5.34
C THR A 77 -23.12 10.73 -4.72
N VAL A 78 -22.71 11.30 -3.59
CA VAL A 78 -23.46 12.39 -2.93
C VAL A 78 -23.21 13.76 -3.58
N GLY A 79 -22.00 14.00 -4.10
CA GLY A 79 -21.57 15.29 -4.66
C GLY A 79 -21.87 15.49 -6.14
N SER A 80 -23.00 14.96 -6.65
CA SER A 80 -23.36 14.70 -8.06
C SER A 80 -23.35 15.86 -9.09
N GLY A 81 -22.67 16.99 -8.80
CA GLY A 81 -22.47 18.10 -9.72
C GLY A 81 -21.02 18.34 -10.20
N ILE A 82 -20.01 17.63 -9.66
CA ILE A 82 -18.59 17.98 -9.89
C ILE A 82 -17.82 16.85 -10.58
N LEU A 83 -18.16 16.56 -11.84
CA LEU A 83 -17.39 15.64 -12.70
C LEU A 83 -15.92 16.08 -12.85
N ALA A 84 -15.66 17.39 -12.92
CA ALA A 84 -14.31 17.94 -13.05
C ALA A 84 -13.43 17.75 -11.81
N GLY A 85 -14.02 17.52 -10.63
CA GLY A 85 -13.30 17.29 -9.37
C GLY A 85 -13.23 15.82 -8.96
N ALA A 86 -13.93 14.91 -9.66
CA ALA A 86 -14.00 13.52 -9.28
C ALA A 86 -12.63 12.82 -9.29
N LEU A 87 -11.86 13.04 -10.37
CA LEU A 87 -10.49 12.52 -10.49
C LEU A 87 -9.57 13.13 -9.41
N THR A 88 -9.77 14.40 -9.07
CA THR A 88 -8.99 15.09 -8.04
C THR A 88 -9.27 14.51 -6.65
N VAL A 89 -10.55 14.30 -6.30
CA VAL A 89 -10.96 13.70 -5.02
C VAL A 89 -10.40 12.29 -4.88
N GLU A 90 -10.53 11.46 -5.91
CA GLU A 90 -10.00 10.10 -5.92
C GLU A 90 -8.48 10.09 -5.67
N ARG A 91 -7.73 10.99 -6.33
CA ARG A 91 -6.26 11.07 -6.21
C ARG A 91 -5.86 11.55 -4.82
N ILE A 92 -6.57 12.52 -4.25
CA ILE A 92 -6.34 13.00 -2.89
C ILE A 92 -6.54 11.86 -1.89
N LEU A 93 -7.63 11.10 -2.01
CA LEU A 93 -7.93 10.00 -1.09
C LEU A 93 -6.94 8.84 -1.24
N ALA A 94 -6.56 8.49 -2.47
CA ALA A 94 -5.53 7.48 -2.72
C ALA A 94 -4.18 7.87 -2.09
N MET A 95 -3.78 9.14 -2.22
CA MET A 95 -2.57 9.68 -1.60
C MET A 95 -2.65 9.74 -0.08
N ALA A 96 -3.80 10.14 0.48
CA ALA A 96 -4.01 10.13 1.92
C ALA A 96 -3.91 8.71 2.50
N ALA A 97 -4.53 7.71 1.83
CA ALA A 97 -4.44 6.31 2.19
C ALA A 97 -2.99 5.82 2.15
N TYR A 98 -2.27 6.10 1.06
CA TYR A 98 -0.85 5.78 0.93
C TYR A 98 -0.02 6.35 2.09
N LEU A 99 -0.16 7.64 2.41
CA LEU A 99 0.61 8.27 3.49
C LEU A 99 0.33 7.60 4.84
N TRP A 100 -0.91 7.21 5.09
CA TRP A 100 -1.26 6.49 6.31
C TRP A 100 -0.70 5.07 6.33
N GLN A 101 -0.74 4.35 5.21
CA GLN A 101 -0.14 3.03 5.06
C GLN A 101 1.38 3.06 5.24
N VAL A 102 2.05 4.12 4.75
CA VAL A 102 3.48 4.36 5.00
C VAL A 102 3.75 4.52 6.48
N ARG A 103 2.92 5.28 7.22
CA ARG A 103 3.08 5.41 8.68
C ARG A 103 3.01 4.06 9.39
N LEU A 104 2.10 3.18 8.99
CA LEU A 104 1.95 1.84 9.56
C LEU A 104 3.15 0.91 9.28
N GLN A 105 3.86 1.15 8.17
CA GLN A 105 4.99 0.31 7.72
C GLN A 105 6.38 0.92 8.04
N ARG A 106 6.44 2.19 8.45
CA ARG A 106 7.70 2.95 8.60
C ARG A 106 8.70 2.33 9.57
N GLU A 107 8.23 1.86 10.72
CA GLU A 107 9.09 1.22 11.72
C GLU A 107 9.71 -0.10 11.22
N PRO A 108 8.90 -1.08 10.74
CA PRO A 108 9.44 -2.30 10.13
C PRO A 108 10.40 -2.04 8.96
N ASP A 109 10.07 -1.07 8.09
CA ASP A 109 10.91 -0.70 6.95
C ASP A 109 12.28 -0.15 7.38
N ARG A 110 12.31 0.71 8.41
CA ARG A 110 13.57 1.19 9.00
C ARG A 110 14.42 0.05 9.57
N VAL A 111 13.79 -0.88 10.30
CA VAL A 111 14.48 -2.04 10.85
C VAL A 111 15.06 -2.92 9.74
N PHE A 112 14.32 -3.10 8.63
CA PHE A 112 14.80 -3.83 7.46
C PHE A 112 16.05 -3.19 6.84
N VAL A 113 16.05 -1.87 6.64
CA VAL A 113 17.21 -1.13 6.09
C VAL A 113 18.42 -1.18 7.01
N LEU A 114 18.22 -0.96 8.32
CA LEU A 114 19.32 -0.99 9.30
C LEU A 114 20.00 -2.36 9.39
N ARG A 115 19.30 -3.43 8.98
CA ARG A 115 19.84 -4.79 8.89
C ARG A 115 20.52 -5.10 7.55
N GLY A 116 20.72 -4.09 6.70
CA GLY A 116 21.32 -4.25 5.37
C GLY A 116 20.37 -4.90 4.34
N GLY A 117 19.06 -4.86 4.59
CA GLY A 117 18.07 -5.44 3.68
C GLY A 117 18.03 -4.74 2.32
N GLU A 118 17.98 -5.52 1.24
CA GLU A 118 17.85 -4.99 -0.11
C GLU A 118 16.43 -5.07 -0.65
N TYR A 119 15.94 -3.96 -1.21
CA TYR A 119 14.61 -3.88 -1.81
C TYR A 119 14.50 -4.66 -3.12
N ALA A 120 13.32 -5.21 -3.39
CA ALA A 120 12.96 -5.72 -4.70
C ALA A 120 12.56 -4.58 -5.66
N PRO A 121 12.72 -4.76 -6.98
CA PRO A 121 12.17 -3.83 -7.96
C PRO A 121 10.63 -3.86 -7.93
N LEU A 122 10.01 -2.68 -7.87
CA LEU A 122 8.54 -2.54 -7.90
C LEU A 122 8.00 -2.38 -9.33
N LEU A 123 8.82 -2.02 -10.31
CA LEU A 123 8.35 -1.58 -11.63
C LEU A 123 7.35 -2.53 -12.28
N GLY A 124 7.70 -3.82 -12.45
CA GLY A 124 6.82 -4.79 -13.12
C GLY A 124 5.50 -5.03 -12.38
N VAL A 125 5.58 -5.25 -11.07
CA VAL A 125 4.38 -5.48 -10.23
C VAL A 125 3.54 -4.21 -10.10
N GLY A 126 4.18 -3.06 -10.01
CA GLY A 126 3.54 -1.75 -9.93
C GLY A 126 2.76 -1.44 -11.21
N VAL A 127 3.37 -1.63 -12.39
CA VAL A 127 2.69 -1.46 -13.69
C VAL A 127 1.51 -2.43 -13.81
N ALA A 128 1.70 -3.71 -13.45
CA ALA A 128 0.61 -4.68 -13.47
C ALA A 128 -0.54 -4.30 -12.52
N ALA A 129 -0.23 -3.78 -11.33
CA ALA A 129 -1.23 -3.32 -10.36
C ALA A 129 -1.98 -2.09 -10.87
N VAL A 130 -1.27 -1.09 -11.43
CA VAL A 130 -1.90 0.11 -12.01
C VAL A 130 -2.82 -0.28 -13.17
N ALA A 131 -2.34 -1.12 -14.10
CA ALA A 131 -3.12 -1.54 -15.25
C ALA A 131 -4.33 -2.41 -14.84
N GLY A 132 -4.16 -3.38 -13.94
CA GLY A 132 -5.25 -4.27 -13.54
C GLY A 132 -6.23 -3.60 -12.57
N LEU A 133 -5.72 -3.16 -11.42
CA LEU A 133 -6.54 -2.67 -10.31
C LEU A 133 -6.96 -1.21 -10.49
N GLY A 134 -6.16 -0.39 -11.18
CA GLY A 134 -6.54 0.98 -11.51
C GLY A 134 -7.67 1.03 -12.54
N LEU A 135 -7.64 0.17 -13.56
CA LEU A 135 -8.77 0.04 -14.49
C LEU A 135 -10.03 -0.46 -13.76
N LEU A 136 -9.89 -1.45 -12.87
CA LEU A 136 -11.01 -1.95 -12.07
C LEU A 136 -11.62 -0.86 -11.18
N GLU A 137 -10.79 -0.07 -10.50
CA GLU A 137 -11.26 1.07 -9.69
C GLU A 137 -12.00 2.11 -10.54
N GLY A 138 -11.47 2.44 -11.72
CA GLY A 138 -12.14 3.33 -12.66
C GLY A 138 -13.52 2.82 -13.10
N VAL A 139 -13.66 1.52 -13.38
CA VAL A 139 -14.95 0.89 -13.70
C VAL A 139 -15.92 0.96 -12.51
N LEU A 140 -15.43 0.71 -11.29
CA LEU A 140 -16.26 0.79 -10.08
C LEU A 140 -16.77 2.21 -9.84
N VAL A 141 -15.90 3.21 -9.93
CA VAL A 141 -16.26 4.61 -9.76
C VAL A 141 -17.25 5.06 -10.83
N HIS A 142 -16.98 4.74 -12.11
CA HIS A 142 -17.87 5.10 -13.20
C HIS A 142 -19.24 4.42 -13.09
N GLY A 143 -19.27 3.13 -12.75
CA GLY A 143 -20.51 2.39 -12.53
C GLY A 143 -21.32 2.95 -11.36
N ALA A 144 -20.67 3.33 -10.26
CA ALA A 144 -21.33 3.96 -9.11
C ALA A 144 -21.96 5.32 -9.47
N LEU A 145 -21.24 6.15 -10.23
CA LEU A 145 -21.76 7.42 -10.73
C LEU A 145 -22.96 7.22 -11.67
N ALA A 146 -22.85 6.30 -12.63
CA ALA A 146 -23.91 5.99 -13.58
C ALA A 146 -25.18 5.43 -12.91
N ALA A 147 -25.04 4.74 -11.77
CA ALA A 147 -26.18 4.22 -11.00
C ALA A 147 -26.96 5.31 -10.27
N VAL A 148 -26.30 6.40 -9.87
CA VAL A 148 -26.94 7.53 -9.17
C VAL A 148 -27.57 8.53 -10.14
N SER A 149 -27.10 8.60 -11.38
CA SER A 149 -27.63 9.50 -12.41
C SER A 149 -28.90 9.00 -13.12
N ARG A 150 -29.42 7.81 -12.76
CA ARG A 150 -30.65 7.23 -13.31
C ARG A 150 -31.82 7.44 -12.37
#